data_AF-A0A947CA40-F1
#
_entry.id   AF-A0A947CA40-F1
#
_cell.length_a   1.000
_cell.length_b   1.000
_cell.length_c   1.000
_cell.angle_alpha   90.00
_cell.angle_beta   90.00
_cell.angle_gamma   90.00
#
_symmetry.space_group_name_H-M   'P 1'
#
loop_
_entity.id
_entity.type
_entity.pdbx_description
1 polymer ?
#
loop_
_entity_poly.entity_id
_entity_poly.type
_entity_poly.pdbx_seq_one_letter_code
_entity_poly.pdbx_strand_id
1 'polypeptide(L)' 'GLDRVVAVIHPDNHASRRVAEKCGLTFWKEMDLMDSGAFKVYQNRPPVEHGPG' A
#
# COMPACT_ATOMS: atom_id res chain seq x y z
N GLY A 1 14.22 -4.65 -13.28
CA GLY A 1 12.86 -4.21 -12.94
C GLY A 1 12.81 -3.83 -11.47
N LEU A 2 11.90 -2.94 -11.06
CA LEU A 2 11.70 -2.64 -9.63
C LEU A 2 11.21 -3.91 -8.92
N ASP A 3 11.91 -4.32 -7.86
CA ASP A 3 11.58 -5.54 -7.10
C ASP A 3 10.27 -5.36 -6.28
N ARG A 4 10.02 -4.14 -5.80
CA ARG A 4 8.84 -3.79 -4.99
C ARG A 4 8.30 -2.42 -5.36
N VAL A 5 6.98 -2.32 -5.47
CA VAL A 5 6.22 -1.08 -5.68
C VAL A 5 5.24 -0.94 -4.53
N VAL A 6 5.23 0.24 -3.90
CA VAL A 6 4.33 0.58 -2.78
C VAL A 6 3.57 1.86 -3.14
N ALA A 7 2.27 1.85 -2.90
CA ALA A 7 1.41 3.02 -3.06
C ALA A 7 0.72 3.36 -1.72
N VAL A 8 0.76 4.63 -1.33
CA VAL A 8 0.07 5.17 -0.15
C VAL A 8 -1.09 6.03 -0.63
N ILE A 9 -2.31 5.67 -0.24
CA ILE A 9 -3.54 6.23 -0.83
C ILE A 9 -4.48 6.67 0.28
N HIS A 10 -4.95 7.91 0.21
CA HIS A 10 -5.98 8.41 1.13
C HIS A 10 -7.25 7.54 1.05
N PRO A 11 -7.91 7.21 2.16
CA PRO A 11 -9.03 6.26 2.21
C PRO A 11 -10.18 6.65 1.28
N ASP A 12 -10.45 7.95 1.16
CA ASP A 12 -11.50 8.53 0.31
C ASP A 12 -11.10 8.65 -1.17
N ASN A 13 -9.83 8.41 -1.51
CA ASN A 13 -9.37 8.49 -2.90
C ASN A 13 -9.64 7.17 -3.65
N HIS A 14 -10.90 6.97 -4.02
CA HIS A 14 -11.35 5.79 -4.75
C HIS A 14 -10.70 5.65 -6.13
N ALA A 15 -10.36 6.75 -6.80
CA ALA A 15 -9.74 6.74 -8.12
C ALA A 15 -8.34 6.11 -8.07
N SER A 16 -7.49 6.60 -7.16
CA SER A 16 -6.14 6.05 -6.97
C SER A 16 -6.16 4.59 -6.52
N ARG A 17 -7.12 4.22 -5.66
CA ARG A 17 -7.29 2.81 -5.26
C ARG A 17 -7.54 1.90 -6.46
N ARG A 18 -8.47 2.28 -7.36
CA ARG A 18 -8.75 1.52 -8.58
C ARG A 18 -7.54 1.42 -9.50
N VAL A 19 -6.72 2.47 -9.59
CA VAL A 19 -5.47 2.43 -10.36
C VAL A 19 -4.50 1.44 -9.75
N ALA A 20 -4.28 1.48 -8.43
CA ALA A 20 -3.39 0.55 -7.75
C ALA A 20 -3.83 -0.92 -7.94
N GLU A 21 -5.12 -1.20 -7.82
CA GLU A 21 -5.71 -2.52 -8.06
C GLU A 21 -5.49 -2.98 -9.52
N LYS A 22 -5.73 -2.10 -10.51
CA LYS A 22 -5.48 -2.40 -11.93
C LYS A 22 -4.00 -2.62 -12.26
N CYS A 23 -3.10 -1.98 -11.52
CA CYS A 23 -1.67 -2.18 -11.62
C CYS A 23 -1.18 -3.45 -10.89
N GLY A 24 -2.08 -4.25 -10.31
CA GLY A 24 -1.74 -5.49 -9.61
C GLY A 24 -1.22 -5.30 -8.19
N LEU A 25 -1.40 -4.13 -7.59
CA LEU A 25 -1.10 -3.94 -6.18
C LEU A 25 -2.29 -4.41 -5.33
N THR A 26 -1.98 -5.06 -4.21
CA THR A 26 -2.96 -5.51 -3.23
C THR A 26 -2.86 -4.69 -1.95
N PHE A 27 -3.99 -4.52 -1.27
CA PHE A 27 -4.02 -3.85 0.02
C PHE A 27 -3.17 -4.65 1.04
N TRP A 28 -2.36 -3.93 1.81
CA TRP A 28 -1.51 -4.51 2.84
C TRP A 28 -1.94 -4.09 4.24
N LYS A 29 -1.95 -2.78 4.51
CA LYS A 29 -2.25 -2.25 5.84
C LYS A 29 -2.78 -0.82 5.77
N GLU A 30 -3.41 -0.40 6.85
CA GLU A 30 -3.66 1.01 7.13
C GLU A 30 -2.49 1.58 7.95
N MET A 31 -2.14 2.82 7.69
CA MET A 31 -1.10 3.55 8.39
C MET A 31 -1.63 4.92 8.76
N ASP A 32 -1.61 5.23 10.06
CA ASP A 32 -1.95 6.57 10.55
C ASP A 32 -0.72 7.46 10.45
N LEU A 33 -0.81 8.51 9.64
CA LEU A 33 0.20 9.55 9.55
C LEU A 33 -0.30 10.68 10.44
N MET A 34 0.35 10.88 11.60
CA MET A 34 -0.06 11.80 12.70
C MET A 34 -0.86 13.04 12.26
N ASP A 35 -0.36 13.80 11.29
CA ASP A 35 -0.96 15.09 10.87
C ASP A 35 -1.84 14.99 9.61
N SER A 36 -1.93 13.81 8.99
CA SER A 36 -2.61 13.60 7.70
C SER A 36 -3.72 12.54 7.75
N GLY A 37 -3.88 11.86 8.89
CA GLY A 37 -4.89 10.84 9.12
C GLY A 37 -4.50 9.45 8.60
N ALA A 38 -5.47 8.54 8.58
CA ALA A 38 -5.27 7.17 8.13
C ALA A 38 -5.11 7.08 6.61
N PHE A 39 -4.11 6.33 6.13
CA PHE A 39 -3.89 6.01 4.72
C PHE A 39 -3.87 4.51 4.50
N LYS A 40 -4.26 4.08 3.29
CA LYS A 40 -4.20 2.69 2.85
C LYS A 40 -2.93 2.45 2.06
N VAL A 41 -2.18 1.41 2.44
CA VAL A 41 -0.95 1.00 1.78
C VAL A 41 -1.23 -0.20 0.88
N TYR A 42 -0.83 -0.08 -0.38
CA TYR A 42 -0.93 -1.12 -1.40
C TYR A 42 0.46 -1.54 -1.90
N GLN A 43 0.66 -2.80 -2.28
CA GLN A 43 1.94 -3.28 -2.78
C GLN A 43 1.81 -4.45 -3.76
N ASN A 44 2.80 -4.62 -4.63
CA ASN A 44 2.84 -5.70 -5.64
C ASN A 44 3.41 -7.04 -5.12
N ARG A 45 3.97 -7.05 -3.92
CA ARG A 45 4.55 -8.25 -3.28
C ARG A 45 4.19 -8.24 -1.79
N PRO A 46 3.81 -9.38 -1.18
CA PRO A 46 3.63 -9.44 0.27
C PRO A 46 4.91 -9.01 1.00
N PRO A 47 4.80 -8.46 2.23
CA PRO A 47 5.98 -8.08 2.99
C PRO A 47 6.82 -9.32 3.23
N VAL A 48 8.13 -9.22 3.06
CA VAL A 48 9.03 -10.24 3.60
C VAL A 48 8.95 -10.11 5.11
N GLU A 49 8.25 -11.04 5.77
CA GLU A 49 8.37 -11.21 7.20
C GLU A 49 9.83 -11.59 7.47
N HIS A 50 10.61 -10.67 8.04
CA HIS A 50 11.90 -11.05 8.60
C HIS A 50 11.58 -11.98 9.78
N GLY A 51 11.63 -13.29 9.54
CA GLY A 51 11.66 -14.28 10.61
C GLY A 51 12.82 -14.01 11.56
N PRO A 52 12.77 -14.52 12.81
CA PRO A 52 13.85 -14.31 13.76
C PRO A 52 15.13 -14.94 13.19
N GLY A 53 16.13 -14.10 12.94
CA GLY A 53 17.51 -14.53 12.71
C GLY A 53 18.19 -14.91 14.00
#